data_AF-A0A3N4YXH6-F1
#
_entry.id   AF-A0A3N4YXH6-F1
#
_cell.length_a   1.000
_cell.length_b   1.000
_cell.length_c   1.000
_cell.angle_alpha   90.00
_cell.angle_beta   90.00
_cell.angle_gamma   90.00
#
_symmetry.space_group_name_H-M   'P 1'
#
loop_
_entity.id
_entity.type
_entity.pdbx_description
1 polymer ?
#
loop_
_entity_poly.entity_id
_entity_poly.type
_entity_poly.pdbx_seq_one_letter_code
_entity_poly.pdbx_strand_id
1 'polypeptide(L)'
;MGATFSIDPVTLREVPDDPRAAWRHVRELEAGGEAGDGDRVAWLRILGDLDAAEELGRRVLVRAGGPGAGDPDPTLPWRAVAPALRLGQVLQWQGRHVPAEQLMRAAVGAAGAAARAHPDDRRALALLAYAEQHLGKVLLDQGRDRHAWSCLRRALLIRTGTGAPAEEVLSSRLAVAVAAEHVERAEHTHRSHRSPVD
;
A
#
# COMPACT_ATOMS: atom_id res chain seq x y z
N MET A 1 11.19 9.53 -22.92
CA MET A 1 11.43 9.04 -21.56
C MET A 1 10.07 8.83 -20.91
N GLY A 2 9.84 7.67 -20.28
CA GLY A 2 8.60 7.40 -19.56
C GLY A 2 8.49 8.24 -18.28
N ALA A 3 7.31 8.31 -17.69
CA ALA A 3 7.13 8.96 -16.39
C ALA A 3 7.85 8.14 -15.30
N THR A 4 8.57 8.83 -14.42
CA THR A 4 9.30 8.24 -13.28
C THR A 4 8.99 9.03 -12.00
N PHE A 5 9.25 8.40 -10.85
CA PHE A 5 9.08 9.00 -9.54
C PHE A 5 10.21 8.56 -8.61
N SER A 6 10.48 9.40 -7.62
CA SER A 6 11.38 9.12 -6.50
C SER A 6 10.58 8.94 -5.20
N ILE A 7 11.16 8.30 -4.19
CA ILE A 7 10.52 8.19 -2.86
C ILE A 7 11.02 9.31 -1.97
N ASP A 8 10.11 10.12 -1.42
CA ASP A 8 10.42 11.09 -0.37
C ASP A 8 10.89 10.33 0.88
N PRO A 9 12.11 10.60 1.40
CA PRO A 9 12.68 9.85 2.51
C PRO A 9 12.02 10.15 3.87
N VAL A 10 11.25 11.24 3.97
CA VAL A 10 10.53 11.64 5.18
C VAL A 10 9.14 11.03 5.17
N THR A 11 8.38 11.22 4.10
CA THR A 11 6.98 10.77 4.04
C THR A 11 6.83 9.35 3.49
N LEU A 12 7.88 8.78 2.91
CA LEU A 12 7.89 7.49 2.21
C LEU A 12 6.84 7.41 1.07
N ARG A 13 6.51 8.58 0.50
CA ARG A 13 5.55 8.74 -0.61
C ARG A 13 6.31 8.95 -1.92
N GLU A 14 5.73 8.45 -2.99
CA GLU A 14 6.20 8.71 -4.35
C GLU A 14 6.04 10.20 -4.71
N VAL A 15 7.05 10.78 -5.34
CA VAL A 15 7.04 12.15 -5.86
C VAL A 15 7.45 12.09 -7.33
N PRO A 16 6.67 12.65 -8.27
CA PRO A 16 7.00 12.58 -9.69
C PRO A 16 8.28 13.37 -9.99
N ASP A 17 9.20 12.78 -10.76
CA ASP A 17 10.46 13.45 -11.11
C ASP A 17 10.23 14.58 -12.13
N ASP A 18 9.26 14.40 -13.03
CA ASP A 18 8.76 15.41 -13.97
C ASP A 18 7.23 15.39 -14.00
N PRO A 19 6.56 16.37 -13.36
CA PRO A 19 5.10 16.45 -13.35
C PRO A 19 4.47 16.56 -14.73
N ARG A 20 5.12 17.19 -15.71
CA ARG A 20 4.59 17.31 -17.09
C ARG A 20 4.66 15.98 -17.81
N ALA A 21 5.76 15.24 -17.65
CA ALA A 21 5.87 13.88 -18.19
C ALA A 21 4.86 12.94 -17.56
N ALA A 22 4.65 13.02 -16.24
CA ALA A 22 3.65 12.23 -15.53
C ALA A 22 2.21 12.51 -16.02
N TRP A 23 1.82 13.77 -16.20
CA TRP A 23 0.50 14.09 -16.78
C TRP A 23 0.33 13.62 -18.23
N ARG A 24 1.39 13.61 -19.04
CA ARG A 24 1.35 13.04 -20.39
C ARG A 24 1.09 11.53 -20.32
N HIS A 25 1.77 10.85 -19.41
CA HIS A 25 1.60 9.42 -19.19
C HIS A 25 0.19 9.07 -18.70
N VAL A 26 -0.42 9.88 -17.82
CA VAL A 26 -1.84 9.74 -17.44
C VAL A 26 -2.77 9.78 -18.66
N ARG A 27 -2.51 10.68 -19.62
CA ARG A 27 -3.31 10.79 -20.86
C ARG A 27 -3.10 9.60 -21.79
N GLU A 28 -1.89 9.08 -21.87
CA GLU A 28 -1.58 7.86 -22.64
C GLU A 28 -2.32 6.65 -22.07
N LEU A 29 -2.31 6.49 -20.74
CA LEU A 29 -3.05 5.45 -20.04
C LEU A 29 -4.57 5.58 -20.25
N GLU A 30 -5.09 6.80 -20.21
CA GLU A 30 -6.50 7.09 -20.50
C GLU A 30 -6.88 6.72 -21.94
N ALA A 31 -6.04 7.05 -22.92
CA ALA A 31 -6.25 6.68 -24.32
C ALA A 31 -6.21 5.15 -24.53
N GLY A 32 -5.45 4.43 -23.69
CA GLY A 32 -5.41 2.96 -23.66
C GLY A 32 -6.65 2.31 -23.01
N GLY A 33 -7.56 3.10 -22.42
CA GLY A 33 -8.79 2.65 -21.81
C GLY A 33 -8.56 1.73 -20.61
N GLU A 34 -9.41 0.70 -20.48
CA GLU A 34 -9.49 -0.13 -19.28
C GLU A 34 -8.18 -0.83 -18.89
N ALA A 35 -7.34 -1.15 -19.87
CA ALA A 35 -6.06 -1.79 -19.62
C ALA A 35 -5.07 -0.87 -18.85
N GLY A 36 -5.20 0.45 -19.04
CA GLY A 36 -4.36 1.46 -18.39
C GLY A 36 -4.92 1.98 -17.06
N ASP A 37 -6.20 1.72 -16.76
CA ASP A 37 -6.89 2.31 -15.61
C ASP A 37 -6.18 2.04 -14.28
N GLY A 38 -5.66 0.82 -14.07
CA GLY A 38 -4.96 0.46 -12.84
C GLY A 38 -3.73 1.34 -12.58
N ASP A 39 -2.90 1.53 -13.59
CA ASP A 39 -1.70 2.35 -13.45
C ASP A 39 -2.05 3.84 -13.44
N ARG A 40 -3.15 4.22 -14.12
CA ARG A 40 -3.67 5.59 -14.09
C ARG A 40 -4.10 6.00 -12.69
N VAL A 41 -4.75 5.11 -11.93
CA VAL A 41 -5.07 5.35 -10.50
C VAL A 41 -3.82 5.67 -9.71
N ALA A 42 -2.74 4.90 -9.92
CA ALA A 42 -1.48 5.12 -9.21
C ALA A 42 -0.87 6.48 -9.56
N TRP A 43 -0.84 6.86 -10.83
CA TRP A 43 -0.29 8.14 -11.25
C TRP A 43 -1.12 9.35 -10.86
N LEU A 44 -2.45 9.26 -10.90
CA LEU A 44 -3.33 10.31 -10.38
C LEU A 44 -3.08 10.54 -8.88
N ARG A 45 -2.90 9.46 -8.10
CA ARG A 45 -2.50 9.54 -6.69
C ARG A 45 -1.16 10.28 -6.52
N ILE A 46 -0.13 9.86 -7.27
CA ILE A 46 1.22 10.44 -7.20
C ILE A 46 1.21 11.93 -7.57
N LEU A 47 0.37 12.33 -8.51
CA LEU A 47 0.19 13.72 -8.94
C LEU A 47 -0.69 14.55 -7.99
N GLY A 48 -1.29 13.92 -6.96
CA GLY A 48 -2.14 14.57 -5.98
C GLY A 48 -3.58 14.81 -6.42
N ASP A 49 -4.00 14.31 -7.60
CA ASP A 49 -5.40 14.33 -8.03
C ASP A 49 -6.15 13.15 -7.39
N LEU A 50 -6.31 13.24 -6.07
CA LEU A 50 -6.82 12.16 -5.23
C LEU A 50 -8.30 11.87 -5.49
N ASP A 51 -9.08 12.87 -5.88
CA ASP A 51 -10.50 12.71 -6.20
C ASP A 51 -10.67 11.91 -7.50
N ALA A 52 -9.93 12.25 -8.56
CA ALA A 52 -9.95 11.49 -9.80
C ALA A 52 -9.40 10.07 -9.60
N ALA A 53 -8.35 9.93 -8.78
CA ALA A 53 -7.78 8.63 -8.44
C ALA A 53 -8.78 7.74 -7.69
N GLU A 54 -9.54 8.29 -6.75
CA GLU A 54 -10.55 7.56 -6.00
C GLU A 54 -11.70 7.11 -6.90
N GLU A 55 -12.24 8.04 -7.69
CA GLU A 55 -13.38 7.78 -8.56
C GLU A 55 -13.03 6.68 -9.59
N LEU A 56 -11.86 6.78 -10.23
CA LEU A 56 -11.38 5.71 -11.10
C LEU A 56 -11.10 4.41 -10.34
N GLY A 57 -10.44 4.48 -9.17
CA GLY A 57 -10.09 3.33 -8.36
C GLY A 57 -11.31 2.52 -7.90
N ARG A 58 -12.41 3.19 -7.53
CA ARG A 58 -13.69 2.56 -7.21
C ARG A 58 -14.27 1.82 -8.40
N ARG A 59 -14.30 2.44 -9.59
CA ARG A 59 -14.79 1.79 -10.81
C ARG A 59 -13.97 0.55 -11.16
N VAL A 60 -12.65 0.63 -11.08
CA VAL A 60 -11.75 -0.51 -11.36
C VAL A 60 -11.96 -1.64 -10.36
N LEU A 61 -12.14 -1.33 -9.08
CA LEU A 61 -12.42 -2.32 -8.04
C LEU A 61 -13.75 -3.04 -8.29
N VAL A 62 -14.83 -2.28 -8.53
CA VAL A 62 -16.16 -2.84 -8.82
C VAL A 62 -16.14 -3.69 -10.09
N ARG A 63 -15.45 -3.25 -11.14
CA ARG A 63 -15.29 -4.03 -12.38
C ARG A 63 -14.57 -5.36 -12.15
N ALA A 64 -13.60 -5.37 -11.23
CA ALA A 64 -12.95 -6.59 -10.76
C ALA A 64 -13.83 -7.42 -9.79
N GLY A 65 -15.08 -7.03 -9.55
CA GLY A 65 -16.00 -7.72 -8.63
C GLY A 65 -15.62 -7.57 -7.15
N GLY A 66 -14.86 -6.53 -6.81
CA GLY A 66 -14.65 -6.11 -5.43
C GLY A 66 -15.87 -5.36 -4.87
N PRO A 67 -15.80 -4.93 -3.60
CA PRO A 67 -16.89 -4.26 -2.90
C PRO A 67 -17.24 -2.91 -3.54
N GLY A 68 -18.54 -2.60 -3.50
CA GLY A 68 -19.05 -1.26 -3.79
C GLY A 68 -18.92 -0.32 -2.58
N ALA A 69 -19.41 0.92 -2.74
CA ALA A 69 -19.48 1.85 -1.62
C ALA A 69 -20.43 1.32 -0.52
N GLY A 70 -19.95 1.30 0.74
CA GLY A 70 -20.76 0.94 1.91
C GLY A 70 -20.72 -0.53 2.34
N ASP A 71 -19.90 -1.38 1.70
CA ASP A 71 -19.70 -2.77 2.14
C ASP A 71 -18.84 -2.82 3.43
N PRO A 72 -19.37 -3.31 4.56
CA PRO A 72 -18.68 -3.25 5.85
C PRO A 72 -17.59 -4.31 6.03
N ASP A 73 -17.61 -5.42 5.28
CA ASP A 73 -16.60 -6.49 5.38
C ASP A 73 -16.30 -7.10 4.00
N PRO A 74 -15.39 -6.47 3.24
CA PRO A 74 -15.19 -6.85 1.86
C PRO A 74 -14.38 -8.15 1.76
N THR A 75 -15.05 -9.25 1.44
CA THR A 75 -14.36 -10.43 0.90
C THR A 75 -13.91 -10.12 -0.53
N LEU A 76 -12.60 -10.20 -0.81
CA LEU A 76 -12.06 -9.88 -2.13
C LEU A 76 -11.84 -11.14 -2.98
N PRO A 77 -12.42 -11.22 -4.20
CA PRO A 77 -11.95 -12.19 -5.17
C PRO A 77 -10.52 -11.86 -5.59
N TRP A 78 -9.76 -12.87 -6.02
CA TRP A 78 -8.34 -12.72 -6.39
C TRP A 78 -8.08 -11.58 -7.38
N ARG A 79 -8.94 -11.43 -8.41
CA ARG A 79 -8.83 -10.36 -9.40
C ARG A 79 -9.03 -8.94 -8.83
N ALA A 80 -9.69 -8.79 -7.68
CA ALA A 80 -9.94 -7.51 -7.02
C ALA A 80 -8.83 -7.10 -6.04
N VAL A 81 -7.87 -7.98 -5.72
CA VAL A 81 -6.78 -7.69 -4.78
C VAL A 81 -5.95 -6.48 -5.22
N ALA A 82 -5.44 -6.48 -6.45
CA ALA A 82 -4.62 -5.37 -6.92
C ALA A 82 -5.40 -4.04 -7.05
N PRO A 83 -6.64 -4.00 -7.58
CA PRO A 83 -7.50 -2.82 -7.51
C PRO A 83 -7.74 -2.31 -6.09
N ALA A 84 -8.02 -3.20 -5.13
CA ALA A 84 -8.28 -2.82 -3.75
C ALA A 84 -7.03 -2.19 -3.09
N LEU A 85 -5.84 -2.73 -3.36
CA LEU A 85 -4.58 -2.17 -2.87
C LEU A 85 -4.32 -0.78 -3.43
N ARG A 86 -4.61 -0.54 -4.72
CA ARG A 86 -4.47 0.78 -5.34
C ARG A 86 -5.45 1.79 -4.75
N LEU A 87 -6.74 1.43 -4.64
CA LEU A 87 -7.73 2.30 -4.01
C LEU A 87 -7.41 2.56 -2.54
N GLY A 88 -6.97 1.55 -1.78
CA GLY A 88 -6.58 1.74 -0.39
C GLY A 88 -5.41 2.70 -0.21
N GLN A 89 -4.45 2.75 -1.15
CA GLN A 89 -3.39 3.77 -1.15
C GLN A 89 -3.93 5.18 -1.41
N VAL A 90 -4.90 5.33 -2.32
CA VAL A 90 -5.57 6.63 -2.54
C VAL A 90 -6.24 7.10 -1.25
N LEU A 91 -7.02 6.22 -0.60
CA LEU A 91 -7.69 6.53 0.65
C LEU A 91 -6.71 6.87 1.79
N GLN A 92 -5.58 6.15 1.87
CA GLN A 92 -4.50 6.47 2.79
C GLN A 92 -3.97 7.89 2.54
N TRP A 93 -3.70 8.26 1.28
CA TRP A 93 -3.16 9.57 0.93
C TRP A 93 -4.12 10.72 1.23
N GLN A 94 -5.43 10.45 1.16
CA GLN A 94 -6.49 11.35 1.60
C GLN A 94 -6.63 11.45 3.15
N GLY A 95 -5.83 10.70 3.92
CA GLY A 95 -5.94 10.63 5.39
C GLY A 95 -7.09 9.75 5.89
N ARG A 96 -7.78 9.03 5.00
CA ARG A 96 -8.92 8.16 5.34
C ARG A 96 -8.42 6.78 5.73
N HIS A 97 -7.75 6.70 6.87
CA HIS A 97 -7.00 5.51 7.30
C HIS A 97 -7.90 4.31 7.62
N VAL A 98 -9.10 4.51 8.18
CA VAL A 98 -10.04 3.42 8.52
C VAL A 98 -10.48 2.63 7.27
N PRO A 99 -11.05 3.25 6.23
CA PRO A 99 -11.43 2.52 5.03
C PRO A 99 -10.21 2.03 4.22
N ALA A 100 -9.07 2.72 4.28
CA ALA A 100 -7.82 2.22 3.70
C ALA A 100 -7.40 0.91 4.37
N GLU A 101 -7.42 0.85 5.71
CA GLU A 101 -7.05 -0.33 6.48
C GLU A 101 -7.98 -1.52 6.19
N GLN A 102 -9.29 -1.28 6.07
CA GLN A 102 -10.26 -2.32 5.72
C GLN A 102 -9.92 -2.97 4.37
N LEU A 103 -9.68 -2.18 3.33
CA LEU A 103 -9.28 -2.70 2.02
C LEU A 103 -7.93 -3.43 2.08
N MET A 104 -6.95 -2.89 2.79
CA MET A 104 -5.62 -3.50 2.93
C MET A 104 -5.69 -4.86 3.65
N ARG A 105 -6.48 -4.96 4.73
CA ARG A 105 -6.68 -6.23 5.44
C ARG A 105 -7.38 -7.28 4.57
N ALA A 106 -8.42 -6.88 3.85
CA ALA A 106 -9.09 -7.76 2.91
C ALA A 106 -8.13 -8.26 1.82
N ALA A 107 -7.25 -7.39 1.31
CA ALA A 107 -6.25 -7.74 0.32
C ALA A 107 -5.18 -8.70 0.88
N VAL A 108 -4.70 -8.49 2.12
CA VAL A 108 -3.81 -9.43 2.82
C VAL A 108 -4.49 -10.79 2.99
N GLY A 109 -5.77 -10.82 3.38
CA GLY A 109 -6.54 -12.06 3.55
C GLY A 109 -6.64 -12.86 2.25
N ALA A 110 -7.07 -12.20 1.16
CA ALA A 110 -7.23 -12.82 -0.15
C ALA A 110 -5.89 -13.25 -0.77
N ALA A 111 -4.86 -12.41 -0.73
CA ALA A 111 -3.54 -12.77 -1.23
C ALA A 111 -2.87 -13.87 -0.39
N GLY A 112 -3.07 -13.85 0.92
CA GLY A 112 -2.59 -14.89 1.82
C GLY A 112 -3.28 -16.23 1.58
N ALA A 113 -4.57 -16.23 1.28
CA ALA A 113 -5.29 -17.44 0.90
C ALA A 113 -4.76 -18.01 -0.42
N ALA A 114 -4.55 -17.17 -1.44
CA ALA A 114 -3.97 -17.57 -2.71
C ALA A 114 -2.55 -18.14 -2.54
N ALA A 115 -1.68 -17.46 -1.78
CA ALA A 115 -0.32 -17.92 -1.52
C ALA A 115 -0.28 -19.24 -0.73
N ARG A 116 -1.24 -19.49 0.17
CA ARG A 116 -1.34 -20.79 0.86
C ARG A 116 -1.82 -21.91 -0.06
N ALA A 117 -2.77 -21.61 -0.95
CA ALA A 117 -3.27 -22.58 -1.92
C ALA A 117 -2.19 -22.93 -2.96
N HIS A 118 -1.35 -21.96 -3.32
CA HIS A 118 -0.28 -22.10 -4.31
C HIS A 118 1.04 -21.50 -3.79
N PRO A 119 1.78 -22.22 -2.91
CA PRO A 119 2.98 -21.69 -2.25
C PRO A 119 4.10 -21.22 -3.18
N ASP A 120 4.16 -21.73 -4.40
CA ASP A 120 5.17 -21.36 -5.40
C ASP A 120 4.69 -20.27 -6.39
N ASP A 121 3.44 -19.80 -6.26
CA ASP A 121 2.92 -18.72 -7.09
C ASP A 121 3.56 -17.39 -6.69
N ARG A 122 4.59 -17.00 -7.45
CA ARG A 122 5.31 -15.74 -7.30
C ARG A 122 4.40 -14.52 -7.35
N ARG A 123 3.31 -14.55 -8.12
CA ARG A 123 2.36 -13.44 -8.20
C ARG A 123 1.54 -13.34 -6.92
N ALA A 124 1.11 -14.47 -6.37
CA ALA A 124 0.43 -14.52 -5.08
C ALA A 124 1.31 -13.97 -3.95
N LEU A 125 2.56 -14.42 -3.89
CA LEU A 125 3.53 -13.94 -2.90
C LEU A 125 3.88 -12.46 -3.07
N ALA A 126 4.07 -11.99 -4.30
CA ALA A 126 4.35 -10.58 -4.58
C ALA A 126 3.19 -9.68 -4.12
N LEU A 127 1.93 -10.05 -4.43
CA LEU A 127 0.76 -9.29 -3.99
C LEU A 127 0.57 -9.36 -2.48
N LEU A 128 0.88 -10.49 -1.83
CA LEU A 128 0.85 -10.59 -0.37
C LEU A 128 1.89 -9.67 0.27
N ALA A 129 3.14 -9.67 -0.22
CA ALA A 129 4.18 -8.78 0.30
C ALA A 129 3.81 -7.31 0.10
N TYR A 130 3.24 -6.96 -1.05
CA TYR A 130 2.77 -5.62 -1.35
C TYR A 130 1.63 -5.21 -0.40
N ALA A 131 0.64 -6.08 -0.20
CA ALA A 131 -0.48 -5.85 0.72
C ALA A 131 -0.01 -5.66 2.17
N GLU A 132 0.89 -6.52 2.65
CA GLU A 132 1.48 -6.43 3.99
C GLU A 132 2.27 -5.12 4.18
N GLN A 133 3.04 -4.71 3.17
CA GLN A 133 3.77 -3.44 3.23
C GLN A 133 2.80 -2.26 3.39
N HIS A 134 1.76 -2.19 2.56
CA HIS A 134 0.86 -1.04 2.56
C HIS A 134 -0.10 -1.05 3.77
N LEU A 135 -0.51 -2.22 4.27
CA LEU A 135 -1.18 -2.32 5.57
C LEU A 135 -0.27 -1.77 6.68
N GLY A 136 1.01 -2.14 6.66
CA GLY A 136 2.00 -1.62 7.61
C GLY A 136 2.12 -0.10 7.58
N LYS A 137 2.18 0.51 6.38
CA LYS A 137 2.21 1.98 6.21
C LYS A 137 0.94 2.65 6.75
N VAL A 138 -0.24 2.12 6.44
CA VAL A 138 -1.52 2.65 6.96
C VAL A 138 -1.58 2.58 8.49
N LEU A 139 -1.06 1.51 9.10
CA LEU A 139 -0.99 1.38 10.55
C LEU A 139 0.00 2.35 11.19
N LEU A 140 1.11 2.64 10.50
CA LEU A 140 2.09 3.63 10.95
C LEU A 140 1.50 5.04 10.94
N ASP A 141 0.74 5.40 9.90
CA ASP A 141 0.02 6.69 9.81
C ASP A 141 -1.04 6.85 10.92
N GLN A 142 -1.46 5.75 11.57
CA GLN A 142 -2.36 5.74 12.73
C GLN A 142 -1.63 5.65 14.08
N GLY A 143 -0.30 5.67 14.11
CA GLY A 143 0.51 5.51 15.33
C GLY A 143 0.43 4.10 15.95
N ARG A 144 0.03 3.08 15.17
CA ARG A 144 -0.09 1.69 15.63
C ARG A 144 1.21 0.93 15.38
N ASP A 145 2.30 1.46 15.92
CA ASP A 145 3.68 1.16 15.51
C ASP A 145 4.06 -0.32 15.60
N ARG A 146 3.68 -1.02 16.69
CA ARG A 146 3.97 -2.46 16.84
C ARG A 146 3.27 -3.33 15.78
N HIS A 147 2.02 -3.00 15.46
CA HIS A 147 1.28 -3.70 14.41
C HIS A 147 1.85 -3.38 13.03
N ALA A 148 2.21 -2.11 12.79
CA ALA A 148 2.87 -1.68 11.56
C ALA A 148 4.17 -2.45 11.34
N TRP A 149 5.07 -2.46 12.34
CA TRP A 149 6.34 -3.18 12.29
C TRP A 149 6.17 -4.67 11.97
N SER A 150 5.17 -5.32 12.58
CA SER A 150 4.87 -6.72 12.28
C SER A 150 4.51 -6.95 10.80
N CYS A 151 3.64 -6.12 10.22
CA CYS A 151 3.26 -6.22 8.81
C CYS A 151 4.46 -5.98 7.88
N LEU A 152 5.22 -4.92 8.14
CA LEU A 152 6.39 -4.55 7.33
C LEU A 152 7.48 -5.63 7.37
N ARG A 153 7.67 -6.29 8.52
CA ARG A 153 8.59 -7.44 8.63
C ARG A 153 8.11 -8.64 7.84
N ARG A 154 6.81 -8.94 7.82
CA ARG A 154 6.26 -10.02 6.97
C ARG A 154 6.49 -9.74 5.49
N ALA A 155 6.23 -8.50 5.05
CA ALA A 155 6.52 -8.08 3.68
C ALA A 155 8.00 -8.26 3.30
N LEU A 156 8.92 -7.83 4.17
CA LEU A 156 10.35 -8.02 3.96
C LEU A 156 10.73 -9.50 3.86
N LEU A 157 10.24 -10.32 4.79
CA LEU A 157 10.53 -11.75 4.81
C LEU A 157 10.11 -12.43 3.50
N ILE A 158 8.89 -12.16 3.03
CA ILE A 158 8.39 -12.71 1.77
C ILE A 158 9.31 -12.30 0.62
N ARG A 159 9.59 -11.00 0.46
CA ARG A 159 10.43 -10.50 -0.64
C ARG A 159 11.84 -11.09 -0.64
N THR A 160 12.45 -11.22 0.53
CA THR A 160 13.77 -11.86 0.65
C THR A 160 13.72 -13.35 0.34
N GLY A 161 12.66 -14.05 0.79
CA GLY A 161 12.49 -15.48 0.55
C GLY A 161 12.21 -15.83 -0.92
N THR A 162 11.56 -14.92 -1.67
CA THR A 162 11.21 -15.14 -3.08
C THR A 162 12.24 -14.62 -4.07
N GLY A 163 13.29 -13.94 -3.61
CA GLY A 163 14.25 -13.25 -4.49
C GLY A 163 13.60 -12.11 -5.28
N ALA A 164 12.75 -11.31 -4.63
CA ALA A 164 12.15 -10.12 -5.24
C ALA A 164 13.22 -9.10 -5.69
N PRO A 165 12.88 -8.16 -6.60
CA PRO A 165 13.81 -7.14 -7.05
C PRO A 165 14.46 -6.35 -5.90
N ALA A 166 15.72 -5.95 -6.09
CA ALA A 166 16.53 -5.36 -5.02
C ALA A 166 15.92 -4.07 -4.47
N GLU A 167 15.34 -3.25 -5.33
CA GLU A 167 14.62 -2.02 -5.01
C GLU A 167 13.42 -2.26 -4.09
N GLU A 168 12.68 -3.36 -4.30
CA GLU A 168 11.56 -3.73 -3.43
C GLU A 168 12.03 -4.19 -2.05
N VAL A 169 13.12 -4.97 -2.01
CA VAL A 169 13.74 -5.40 -0.75
C VAL A 169 14.28 -4.19 0.03
N LEU A 170 14.93 -3.25 -0.66
CA LEU A 170 15.42 -2.00 -0.05
C LEU A 170 14.27 -1.14 0.49
N SER A 171 13.19 -0.97 -0.27
CA SER A 171 11.98 -0.29 0.20
C SER A 171 11.42 -0.95 1.46
N SER A 172 11.33 -2.28 1.50
CA SER A 172 10.88 -3.00 2.70
C SER A 172 11.80 -2.79 3.90
N ARG A 173 13.12 -2.82 3.70
CA ARG A 173 14.10 -2.59 4.78
C ARG A 173 13.97 -1.19 5.37
N LEU A 174 13.83 -0.17 4.52
CA LEU A 174 13.62 1.20 4.96
C LEU A 174 12.34 1.32 5.80
N ALA A 175 11.23 0.75 5.32
CA ALA A 175 9.97 0.80 6.06
C ALA A 175 10.05 0.08 7.42
N VAL A 176 10.71 -1.09 7.48
CA VAL A 176 10.94 -1.81 8.74
C VAL A 176 11.79 -0.99 9.71
N ALA A 177 12.85 -0.33 9.24
CA ALA A 177 13.71 0.50 10.06
C ALA A 177 12.93 1.68 10.67
N VAL A 178 12.17 2.42 9.85
CA VAL A 178 11.33 3.53 10.31
C VAL A 178 10.32 3.06 11.38
N ALA A 179 9.62 1.94 11.13
CA ALA A 179 8.67 1.43 12.11
C ALA A 179 9.34 0.92 13.40
N ALA A 180 10.56 0.38 13.33
CA ALA A 180 11.30 -0.03 14.52
C ALA A 180 11.66 1.18 15.40
N GLU A 181 12.14 2.27 14.81
CA GLU A 181 12.43 3.51 15.55
C GLU A 181 11.18 4.08 16.24
N HIS A 182 10.01 4.01 15.58
CA HIS A 182 8.75 4.44 16.18
C HIS A 182 8.40 3.60 17.42
N VAL A 183 8.52 2.26 17.32
CA VAL A 183 8.30 1.36 18.46
C VAL A 183 9.23 1.70 19.63
N GLU A 184 10.51 1.92 19.36
CA GLU A 184 11.51 2.25 20.39
C GLU A 184 11.19 3.59 21.08
N ARG A 185 10.83 4.63 20.30
CA ARG A 185 10.42 5.94 20.83
C ARG A 185 9.17 5.84 21.69
N ALA A 186 8.16 5.08 21.26
CA ALA A 186 6.92 4.87 22.01
C ALA A 186 7.20 4.17 23.35
N GLU A 187 8.08 3.18 23.38
CA GLU A 187 8.47 2.48 24.60
C GLU A 187 9.28 3.35 25.57
N HIS A 188 10.18 4.19 25.04
CA HIS A 188 10.93 5.14 25.85
C HIS A 188 10.01 6.17 26.51
N THR A 189 9.08 6.74 25.74
CA THR A 189 8.06 7.68 26.23
C THR A 189 7.22 7.04 27.34
N HIS A 190 6.72 5.82 27.12
CA HIS A 190 5.93 5.09 28.12
C HIS A 190 6.71 4.78 29.40
N ARG A 191 8.02 4.47 29.31
CA ARG A 191 8.88 4.27 30.49
C ARG A 191 9.12 5.57 31.26
N SER A 192 9.35 6.68 30.57
CA SER A 192 9.60 7.99 31.21
C SER A 192 8.39 8.54 31.98
N HIS A 193 7.17 8.20 31.56
CA HIS A 193 5.94 8.58 32.27
C HIS A 193 5.57 7.64 33.44
N ARG A 194 6.29 6.53 33.62
CA ARG A 194 6.04 5.55 34.70
C ARG A 194 7.00 5.67 35.88
N SER A 195 7.84 6.71 35.95
CA SER A 195 8.58 7.00 37.19
C SER A 195 7.58 7.33 38.31
N PRO A 196 7.58 6.58 39.43
CA PRO A 196 6.75 6.91 40.58
C PRO A 196 7.26 8.20 41.21
N VAL A 197 6.34 9.08 41.56
CA VAL A 197 6.57 10.09 42.60
C VAL A 197 6.69 9.29 43.91
N ASP A 198 7.87 9.32 44.51
CA ASP A 198 8.13 8.81 45.87
C ASP A 198 7.29 9.58 46.91
#